data_AF-A0A0N1LJD9-F1
#
_entry.id   AF-A0A0N1LJD9-F1
#
_cell.length_a   1.000
_cell.length_b   1.000
_cell.length_c   1.000
_cell.angle_alpha   90.00
_cell.angle_beta   90.00
_cell.angle_gamma   90.00
#
_symmetry.space_group_name_H-M   'P 1'
#
loop_
_entity.id
_entity.type
_entity.pdbx_description
1 polymer ?
#
loop_
_entity_poly.entity_id
_entity_poly.type
_entity_poly.pdbx_seq_one_letter_code
_entity_poly.pdbx_strand_id
1 'polypeptide(L)'
;MFIAIARPAVEPQGPDAVAVPGSPAIANLTPRALHARLLDNAARRRLRGLERKRCGRTDDADYWLHAAPVAVKKASALREERSFAPLP
;
A
#
# COMPACT_ATOMS: atom_id res chain seq x y z
N MET A 1 -7.18 11.36 32.39
CA MET A 1 -7.18 10.05 31.72
C MET A 1 -6.07 10.07 30.67
N PHE A 2 -4.93 9.44 30.96
CA PHE A 2 -3.79 9.39 30.04
C PHE A 2 -4.03 8.22 29.06
N ILE A 3 -4.27 8.52 27.78
CA ILE A 3 -4.28 7.49 26.73
C ILE A 3 -2.82 7.22 26.37
N ALA A 4 -2.28 6.12 26.89
CA ALA A 4 -0.99 5.61 26.44
C ALA A 4 -1.17 5.06 25.01
N ILE A 5 -0.68 5.81 24.02
CA ILE A 5 -0.57 5.30 22.65
C ILE A 5 0.44 4.16 22.70
N ALA A 6 -0.04 2.93 22.61
CA ALA A 6 0.82 1.75 22.50
C ALA A 6 1.67 1.92 21.24
N ARG A 7 2.97 2.19 21.43
CA ARG A 7 3.91 2.24 20.30
C ARG A 7 3.82 0.88 19.57
N PRO A 8 3.66 0.86 18.24
CA PRO A 8 3.71 -0.39 17.51
C PRO A 8 5.03 -1.10 17.87
N ALA A 9 4.97 -2.40 18.14
CA ALA A 9 6.13 -3.20 18.55
C ALA A 9 7.28 -3.23 17.51
N VAL A 10 7.04 -2.64 16.34
CA VAL A 10 7.99 -2.49 15.24
C VAL A 10 8.00 -1.02 14.82
N GLU A 11 9.13 -0.35 15.06
CA GLU A 11 9.42 0.96 14.51
C GLU A 11 9.68 0.80 12.99
N PRO A 12 9.02 1.57 12.11
CA PRO A 12 9.27 1.47 10.67
C PRO A 12 10.69 1.97 10.35
N GLN A 13 11.64 1.05 10.21
CA GLN A 13 13.00 1.35 9.78
C GLN A 13 13.06 1.40 8.26
N GLY A 14 13.20 2.62 7.74
CA GLY A 14 13.41 2.87 6.31
C GLY A 14 12.12 3.06 5.51
N PRO A 15 12.24 3.35 4.20
CA PRO A 15 11.10 3.56 3.31
C PRO A 15 10.44 2.21 3.07
N ASP A 16 9.64 1.76 4.03
CA ASP A 16 8.79 0.59 3.88
C ASP A 16 7.79 0.92 2.78
N ALA A 17 8.15 0.53 1.55
CA ALA A 17 7.59 1.08 0.33
C ALA A 17 6.07 0.84 0.23
N VAL A 18 5.53 -0.09 1.04
CA VAL A 18 4.12 -0.46 1.12
C VAL A 18 3.75 -0.91 2.56
N ALA A 19 4.26 -0.24 3.60
CA ALA A 19 4.00 -0.62 5.00
C ALA A 19 2.50 -0.74 5.31
N VAL A 20 2.01 -1.95 5.55
CA VAL A 20 0.75 -2.18 6.28
C VAL A 20 1.16 -2.65 7.68
N PRO A 21 0.61 -2.07 8.77
CA PRO A 21 0.93 -2.50 10.13
C PRO A 21 0.87 -4.03 10.29
N GLY A 22 1.94 -4.64 10.78
CA GLY A 22 2.05 -6.10 10.96
C GLY A 22 2.56 -6.90 9.75
N SER A 23 2.91 -6.25 8.64
CA SER A 23 3.51 -6.94 7.49
C SER A 23 4.97 -7.34 7.78
N PRO A 24 5.42 -8.55 7.37
CA PRO A 24 6.82 -8.93 7.52
C PRO A 24 7.70 -8.04 6.65
N ALA A 25 8.80 -7.56 7.24
CA ALA A 25 9.84 -6.83 6.53
C ALA A 25 10.51 -7.76 5.51
N ILE A 26 10.66 -7.29 4.26
CA ILE A 26 11.39 -8.02 3.22
C ILE A 26 12.66 -7.25 2.93
N ALA A 27 13.79 -7.77 3.41
CA ALA A 27 15.09 -7.08 3.38
C ALA A 27 15.58 -6.73 1.97
N ASN A 28 15.20 -7.50 0.94
CA ASN A 28 15.56 -7.24 -0.45
C ASN A 28 14.35 -7.48 -1.37
N LEU A 29 13.56 -6.44 -1.61
CA LEU A 29 12.42 -6.50 -2.51
C LEU A 29 12.87 -6.18 -3.95
N THR A 30 12.76 -7.14 -4.88
CA THR A 30 13.08 -6.88 -6.30
C THR A 30 12.11 -5.84 -6.89
N PRO A 31 12.50 -5.09 -7.95
CA PRO A 31 11.61 -4.11 -8.58
C PRO A 31 10.26 -4.72 -9.02
N ARG A 32 10.27 -5.96 -9.53
CA ARG A 32 9.05 -6.69 -9.91
C ARG A 32 8.18 -7.04 -8.70
N ALA A 33 8.79 -7.46 -7.59
CA ALA A 33 8.06 -7.75 -6.36
C ALA A 33 7.47 -6.48 -5.73
N LEU A 34 8.20 -5.36 -5.78
CA LEU A 34 7.71 -4.06 -5.36
C LEU A 34 6.53 -3.59 -6.21
N HIS A 35 6.65 -3.71 -7.53
CA HIS A 35 5.56 -3.41 -8.46
C HIS A 35 4.29 -4.21 -8.14
N ALA A 36 4.43 -5.53 -7.97
CA ALA A 36 3.32 -6.40 -7.59
C ALA A 36 2.66 -5.97 -6.27
N ARG A 37 3.45 -5.61 -5.25
CA ARG A 37 2.93 -5.11 -3.97
C ARG A 37 2.19 -3.78 -4.09
N LEU A 38 2.67 -2.87 -4.93
CA LEU A 38 1.98 -1.59 -5.19
C LEU A 38 0.61 -1.82 -5.85
N LEU A 39 0.52 -2.76 -6.80
CA LEU A 39 -0.74 -3.15 -7.41
C LEU A 39 -1.69 -3.84 -6.42
N ASP A 40 -1.18 -4.75 -5.58
CA ASP A 40 -1.99 -5.39 -4.53
C ASP A 40 -2.54 -4.35 -3.54
N ASN A 41 -1.72 -3.39 -3.11
CA ASN A 41 -2.17 -2.30 -2.25
C ASN A 41 -3.27 -1.45 -2.93
N ALA A 42 -3.09 -1.11 -4.20
CA ALA A 42 -4.11 -0.39 -4.97
C ALA A 42 -5.45 -1.15 -5.01
N ALA A 43 -5.40 -2.48 -5.24
CA ALA A 43 -6.59 -3.33 -5.24
C ALA A 43 -7.27 -3.35 -3.85
N ARG A 44 -6.51 -3.56 -2.77
CA ARG A 44 -7.03 -3.54 -1.39
C ARG A 44 -7.69 -2.21 -1.03
N ARG A 45 -7.06 -1.08 -1.39
CA ARG A 45 -7.64 0.26 -1.18
C ARG A 45 -8.97 0.41 -1.91
N ARG A 46 -9.04 -0.05 -3.16
CA ARG A 46 -10.29 0.01 -3.93
C ARG A 46 -11.39 -0.86 -3.32
N LEU A 47 -11.08 -2.09 -2.91
CA LEU A 47 -12.04 -2.96 -2.23
C LEU A 47 -12.53 -2.32 -0.92
N ARG A 48 -11.62 -1.79 -0.10
CA ARG A 48 -11.96 -1.08 1.13
C ARG A 48 -12.86 0.12 0.89
N GLY A 49 -12.56 0.94 -0.13
CA GLY A 49 -13.41 2.08 -0.50
C GLY A 49 -14.83 1.65 -0.88
N LEU A 50 -14.97 0.56 -1.64
CA LEU A 50 -16.28 0.01 -2.00
C LEU A 50 -17.03 -0.53 -0.76
N GLU A 51 -16.35 -1.21 0.17
CA GLU A 51 -16.93 -1.63 1.45
C GLU A 51 -17.45 -0.42 2.24
N ARG A 52 -16.64 0.64 2.36
CA ARG A 52 -17.03 1.86 3.09
C ARG A 52 -18.23 2.55 2.45
N LYS A 53 -18.27 2.63 1.12
CA LYS A 53 -19.41 3.20 0.38
C LYS A 53 -20.69 2.42 0.65
N ARG A 54 -20.62 1.08 0.67
CA ARG A 54 -21.76 0.20 1.01
C ARG A 54 -22.23 0.39 2.45
N CYS A 55 -21.33 0.70 3.37
CA CYS A 55 -21.66 1.00 4.77
C CYS A 55 -22.12 2.46 5.01
N GLY A 56 -22.35 3.26 3.96
CA GLY A 56 -22.75 4.67 4.10
C GLY A 56 -21.66 5.61 4.64
N ARG A 57 -20.40 5.15 4.69
CA ARG A 57 -19.25 5.92 5.15
C ARG A 57 -18.55 6.60 3.97
N THR A 58 -19.20 7.59 3.39
CA THR A 58 -18.76 8.24 2.13
C THR A 58 -17.38 8.88 2.24
N ASP A 59 -17.10 9.62 3.31
CA ASP A 59 -15.83 10.35 3.44
C ASP A 59 -14.62 9.39 3.54
N ASP A 60 -14.78 8.29 4.28
CA ASP A 60 -13.77 7.23 4.37
C ASP A 60 -13.64 6.50 3.02
N ALA A 61 -14.76 6.27 2.32
CA ALA A 61 -14.75 5.67 0.99
C ALA A 61 -13.98 6.53 -0.02
N ASP A 62 -14.22 7.84 -0.04
CA ASP A 62 -13.56 8.77 -0.96
C ASP A 62 -12.06 8.80 -0.71
N TYR A 63 -11.63 8.85 0.54
CA TYR A 63 -10.22 8.73 0.90
C TYR A 63 -9.58 7.46 0.29
N TRP A 64 -10.17 6.29 0.53
CA TRP A 64 -9.61 5.02 0.05
C TRP A 64 -9.64 4.92 -1.49
N LEU A 65 -10.70 5.40 -2.13
CA LEU A 65 -10.85 5.39 -3.58
C LEU A 65 -9.86 6.36 -4.26
N HIS A 66 -9.59 7.53 -3.67
CA HIS A 66 -8.57 8.47 -4.16
C HIS A 66 -7.15 7.98 -3.92
N ALA A 67 -6.90 7.25 -2.83
CA ALA A 67 -5.58 6.71 -2.53
C ALA A 67 -5.17 5.54 -3.44
N ALA A 68 -6.12 4.83 -4.07
CA ALA A 68 -5.83 3.69 -4.94
C ALA A 68 -5.06 4.07 -6.22
N PRO A 69 -5.48 5.07 -7.02
CA PRO A 69 -4.74 5.55 -8.19
C PRO A 69 -3.29 5.98 -7.89
N VAL A 70 -3.02 6.53 -6.70
CA VAL A 70 -1.66 6.93 -6.31
C VAL A 70 -0.72 5.73 -6.24
N ALA A 71 -1.20 4.59 -5.71
CA ALA A 71 -0.41 3.35 -5.68
C ALA A 71 -0.17 2.79 -7.09
N VAL A 72 -1.17 2.88 -7.98
CA VAL A 72 -1.01 2.51 -9.40
C VAL A 72 0.02 3.39 -10.09
N LYS A 73 -0.04 4.72 -9.90
CA LYS A 73 0.93 5.66 -10.49
C LYS A 73 2.37 5.35 -10.05
N LYS A 74 2.57 5.00 -8.78
CA LYS A 74 3.88 4.55 -8.27
C LYS A 74 4.33 3.24 -8.93
N ALA A 75 3.43 2.29 -9.15
CA ALA A 75 3.75 1.05 -9.86
C ALA A 75 4.17 1.33 -11.32
N SER A 76 3.40 2.16 -12.03
CA SER A 76 3.73 2.57 -13.40
C SER A 76 5.10 3.24 -13.51
N ALA A 77 5.37 4.23 -12.65
CA ALA A 77 6.67 4.90 -12.61
C ALA A 77 7.82 3.92 -12.34
N LEU A 78 7.64 3.00 -11.39
CA LEU A 78 8.64 1.97 -11.10
C LEU A 78 8.93 1.06 -12.30
N ARG A 79 7.90 0.73 -13.09
CA ARG A 79 8.06 -0.06 -14.32
C ARG A 79 8.82 0.70 -15.41
N GLU A 80 8.58 2.02 -15.53
CA GLU A 80 9.28 2.89 -16.47
C GLU A 80 10.75 3.08 -16.08
N GLU A 81 11.03 3.33 -14.80
CA GLU A 81 12.39 3.55 -14.27
C GLU A 81 13.24 2.27 -14.25
N ARG A 82 12.61 1.14 -13.90
CA ARG A 82 13.27 -0.15 -13.74
C ARG A 82 12.62 -1.11 -14.71
N SER A 83 13.02 -1.07 -15.98
CA SER A 83 12.58 -2.04 -16.97
C SER A 83 12.69 -3.44 -16.38
N PHE A 84 11.57 -4.15 -16.28
CA PHE A 84 11.56 -5.49 -15.72
C PHE A 84 12.22 -6.43 -16.73
N ALA A 85 13.10 -7.31 -16.26
CA ALA A 85 13.56 -8.44 -17.07
C ALA A 85 12.34 -9.19 -17.67
N PRO A 86 12.49 -9.93 -18.78
CA PRO A 86 11.43 -10.80 -19.28
C PRO A 86 10.98 -11.80 -18.19
N LEU A 87 9.75 -12.28 -18.31
CA LEU A 87 9.34 -13.48 -17.56
C LEU A 87 10.04 -14.70 -18.19
N PRO A 88 10.52 -15.67 -17.40
CA PRO A 88 11.06 -16.92 -17.93
C PRO A 88 10.02 -17.73 -18.69
#